data_AF-A0A653P2T2-F1
#
_entry.id   AF-A0A653P2T2-F1
#
_cell.length_a   1.000
_cell.length_b   1.000
_cell.length_c   1.000
_cell.angle_alpha   90.00
_cell.angle_beta   90.00
_cell.angle_gamma   90.00
#
_symmetry.space_group_name_H-M   'P 1'
#
loop_
_entity.id
_entity.type
_entity.pdbx_description
1 polymer ?
#
loop_
_entity_poly.entity_id
_entity_poly.type
_entity_poly.pdbx_seq_one_letter_code
_entity_poly.pdbx_strand_id
1 'polypeptide(L)'
;MTDQFEPTPGQPYGKCNDCGAVIDSQADGRKHMSETFEQAKAEGRSKGHSISVLNPSREGRIQNAVDRIVQDAIDDALEDLEDLDLDDDEIGEALVWHSSFRDAWDAKS
;
A
#
# COMPACT_ATOMS: atom_id res chain seq x y z
N MET A 1 -15.19 -18.16 13.91
CA MET A 1 -14.49 -17.88 12.64
C MET A 1 -14.21 -16.39 12.60
N THR A 2 -13.03 -15.97 12.15
CA THR A 2 -12.68 -14.54 12.08
C THR A 2 -13.21 -13.95 10.78
N ASP A 3 -14.48 -13.57 10.79
CA ASP A 3 -15.16 -12.89 9.67
C ASP A 3 -14.46 -11.59 9.25
N GLN A 4 -13.53 -11.09 10.09
CA GLN A 4 -12.64 -9.97 9.82
C GLN A 4 -11.94 -10.02 8.45
N PHE A 5 -11.58 -11.22 7.99
CA PHE A 5 -10.87 -11.40 6.73
C PHE A 5 -11.79 -11.74 5.57
N GLU A 6 -13.07 -11.99 5.79
CA GLU A 6 -13.96 -12.31 4.67
C GLU A 6 -14.44 -11.03 3.99
N PRO A 7 -14.51 -10.99 2.64
CA PRO A 7 -15.14 -9.90 1.93
C PRO A 7 -16.62 -9.85 2.29
N THR A 8 -17.19 -8.65 2.37
CA THR A 8 -18.61 -8.46 2.61
C THR A 8 -19.39 -9.01 1.41
N PRO A 9 -20.28 -10.01 1.58
CA PRO A 9 -21.00 -10.60 0.45
C PRO A 9 -21.84 -9.56 -0.30
N GLY A 10 -21.77 -9.59 -1.64
CA GLY A 10 -22.56 -8.71 -2.51
C GLY A 10 -22.07 -7.25 -2.58
N GLN A 11 -20.98 -6.89 -1.91
CA GLN A 11 -20.37 -5.55 -2.04
C GLN A 11 -19.32 -5.55 -3.15
N PRO A 12 -19.24 -4.47 -3.96
CA PRO A 12 -18.26 -4.36 -5.03
C PRO A 12 -16.84 -4.28 -4.46
N TYR A 13 -15.86 -4.83 -5.19
CA TYR A 13 -14.45 -4.73 -4.85
C TYR A 13 -13.98 -3.29 -4.66
N GLY A 14 -14.41 -2.38 -5.53
CA GLY A 14 -13.97 -0.98 -5.45
C GLY A 14 -14.73 -0.03 -6.36
N LYS A 15 -14.22 1.19 -6.43
CA LYS A 15 -14.75 2.25 -7.28
C LYS A 15 -13.60 3.04 -7.93
N CYS A 16 -13.73 3.34 -9.21
CA CYS A 16 -12.84 4.28 -9.89
C CYS A 16 -13.10 5.71 -9.38
N ASN A 17 -12.05 6.40 -8.95
CA ASN A 17 -12.16 7.77 -8.43
C ASN A 17 -12.38 8.79 -9.55
N ASP A 18 -11.90 8.51 -10.75
CA ASP A 18 -11.91 9.44 -11.87
C ASP A 18 -13.23 9.40 -12.66
N CYS A 19 -13.77 8.21 -12.92
CA CYS A 19 -14.98 8.04 -13.74
C CYS A 19 -16.18 7.46 -12.96
N GLY A 20 -16.00 7.12 -11.69
CA GLY A 20 -17.08 6.60 -10.85
C GLY A 20 -17.50 5.16 -11.12
N ALA A 21 -16.85 4.44 -12.05
CA ALA A 21 -17.13 3.05 -12.36
C ALA A 21 -17.08 2.17 -11.10
N VAL A 22 -18.10 1.33 -10.92
CA VAL A 22 -18.12 0.30 -9.88
C VAL A 22 -17.33 -0.91 -10.39
N ILE A 23 -16.47 -1.43 -9.54
CA ILE A 23 -15.56 -2.52 -9.85
C ILE A 23 -15.97 -3.72 -9.00
N ASP A 24 -16.44 -4.78 -9.62
CA ASP A 24 -16.99 -5.95 -8.92
C ASP A 24 -15.90 -6.89 -8.40
N SER A 25 -14.78 -6.99 -9.12
CA SER A 25 -13.67 -7.87 -8.75
C SER A 25 -12.30 -7.20 -8.87
N GLN A 26 -11.29 -7.78 -8.22
CA GLN A 26 -9.91 -7.33 -8.38
C GLN A 26 -9.42 -7.45 -9.84
N ALA A 27 -9.86 -8.49 -10.56
CA ALA A 27 -9.51 -8.70 -11.96
C ALA A 27 -10.07 -7.57 -12.84
N ASP A 28 -11.32 -7.17 -12.61
CA ASP A 28 -11.95 -6.05 -13.31
C ASP A 28 -11.25 -4.73 -12.99
N GLY A 29 -10.81 -4.55 -11.74
CA GLY A 29 -10.04 -3.38 -11.34
C GLY A 29 -8.70 -3.29 -12.08
N ARG A 30 -7.95 -4.40 -12.16
CA ARG A 30 -6.68 -4.46 -12.91
C ARG A 30 -6.90 -4.17 -14.39
N LYS A 31 -7.96 -4.74 -14.97
CA LYS A 31 -8.32 -4.50 -16.37
C LYS A 31 -8.65 -3.02 -16.60
N HIS A 32 -9.52 -2.43 -15.78
CA HIS A 32 -9.90 -1.02 -15.86
C HIS A 32 -8.69 -0.08 -15.76
N MET A 33 -7.78 -0.34 -14.81
CA MET A 33 -6.54 0.44 -14.67
C MET A 33 -5.65 0.33 -15.92
N SER A 34 -5.49 -0.88 -16.46
CA SER A 34 -4.69 -1.11 -17.67
C SER A 34 -5.29 -0.42 -18.89
N GLU A 35 -6.60 -0.55 -19.11
CA GLU A 35 -7.29 0.05 -20.26
C GLU A 35 -7.23 1.58 -20.21
N THR A 36 -7.49 2.15 -19.03
CA THR A 36 -7.49 3.61 -18.84
C THR A 36 -6.07 4.20 -18.88
N PHE A 37 -5.06 3.43 -18.50
CA PHE A 37 -3.66 3.81 -18.68
C PHE A 37 -3.24 3.82 -20.15
N GLU A 38 -3.59 2.79 -20.92
CA GLU A 38 -3.29 2.75 -22.36
C GLU A 38 -4.01 3.88 -23.12
N GLN A 39 -5.26 4.18 -22.74
CA GLN A 39 -5.97 5.33 -23.28
C GLN A 39 -5.27 6.65 -22.94
N ALA A 40 -4.90 6.85 -21.67
CA ALA A 40 -4.18 8.04 -21.23
C ALA A 40 -2.88 8.23 -22.03
N LYS A 41 -2.14 7.14 -22.23
CA LYS A 41 -0.89 7.14 -23.00
C LYS A 41 -1.11 7.52 -24.47
N ALA A 42 -2.17 7.00 -25.10
CA ALA A 42 -2.54 7.38 -26.48
C ALA A 42 -2.89 8.87 -26.60
N GLU A 43 -3.40 9.47 -25.52
CA GLU A 43 -3.73 10.90 -25.41
C GLU A 43 -2.53 11.76 -24.94
N GLY A 44 -1.35 11.19 -24.75
CA GLY A 44 -0.15 11.90 -24.28
C GLY A 44 -0.14 12.21 -22.78
N ARG A 45 -1.02 11.59 -21.99
CA ARG A 45 -1.07 11.68 -20.53
C ARG A 45 -0.23 10.56 -19.89
N SER A 46 0.38 10.86 -18.75
CA SER A 46 1.23 9.91 -18.01
C SER A 46 0.49 9.07 -16.96
N LYS A 47 -0.80 9.36 -16.71
CA LYS A 47 -1.59 8.72 -15.65
C LYS A 47 -2.94 8.23 -16.16
N GLY A 48 -3.21 6.95 -15.90
CA GLY A 48 -4.54 6.34 -16.06
C GLY A 48 -5.47 6.73 -14.90
N HIS A 49 -6.62 6.07 -14.82
CA HIS A 49 -7.52 6.24 -13.68
C HIS A 49 -6.92 5.64 -12.40
N SER A 50 -7.56 5.92 -11.27
CA SER A 50 -7.25 5.39 -9.95
C SER A 50 -8.47 4.71 -9.35
N ILE A 51 -8.27 3.65 -8.56
CA ILE A 51 -9.34 2.88 -7.91
C ILE A 51 -9.18 2.94 -6.40
N SER A 52 -10.28 3.25 -5.71
CA SER A 52 -10.42 3.02 -4.27
C SER A 52 -10.94 1.60 -4.04
N VAL A 53 -10.16 0.78 -3.34
CA VAL A 53 -10.57 -0.57 -2.93
C VAL A 53 -11.47 -0.47 -1.70
N LEU A 54 -12.69 -1.01 -1.80
CA LEU A 54 -13.73 -0.91 -0.76
C LEU A 54 -13.98 -2.27 -0.09
N ASN A 55 -13.95 -3.35 -0.87
CA ASN A 55 -14.18 -4.71 -0.38
C ASN A 55 -13.09 -5.65 -0.88
N PRO A 56 -11.87 -5.58 -0.30
CA PRO A 56 -10.77 -6.42 -0.71
C PRO A 56 -11.09 -7.90 -0.49
N SER A 57 -10.45 -8.75 -1.31
CA SER A 57 -10.50 -10.20 -1.16
C SER A 57 -9.95 -10.62 0.21
N ARG A 58 -10.22 -11.88 0.58
CA ARG A 58 -9.67 -12.45 1.81
C ARG A 58 -8.15 -12.34 1.90
N GLU A 59 -7.47 -12.66 0.81
CA GLU A 59 -6.03 -12.50 0.68
C GLU A 59 -5.59 -11.05 0.89
N GLY A 60 -6.27 -10.09 0.25
CA GLY A 60 -5.96 -8.66 0.41
C GLY A 60 -6.19 -8.16 1.84
N ARG A 61 -7.22 -8.65 2.54
CA ARG A 61 -7.48 -8.32 3.95
C ARG A 61 -6.41 -8.88 4.87
N ILE A 62 -5.95 -10.09 4.61
CA ILE A 62 -4.84 -10.70 5.36
C ILE A 62 -3.55 -9.92 5.12
N GLN A 63 -3.23 -9.63 3.86
CA GLN A 63 -2.04 -8.86 3.52
C GLN A 63 -2.06 -7.50 4.22
N ASN A 64 -3.16 -6.75 4.13
CA ASN A 64 -3.30 -5.46 4.82
C ASN A 64 -3.11 -5.56 6.35
N ALA A 65 -3.55 -6.67 6.96
CA ALA A 65 -3.39 -6.87 8.40
C ALA A 65 -1.94 -7.20 8.76
N VAL A 66 -1.27 -8.02 7.95
CA VAL A 66 0.16 -8.32 8.10
C VAL A 66 0.99 -7.07 7.88
N ASP A 67 0.73 -6.31 6.82
CA ASP A 67 1.44 -5.08 6.49
C ASP A 67 1.34 -4.06 7.63
N ARG A 68 0.15 -3.92 8.24
CA ARG A 68 -0.01 -3.06 9.42
C ARG A 68 0.87 -3.52 10.58
N ILE A 69 0.84 -4.80 10.93
CA ILE A 69 1.64 -5.33 12.05
C ILE A 69 3.14 -5.13 11.79
N VAL A 70 3.57 -5.35 10.55
CA VAL A 70 4.97 -5.15 10.16
C VAL A 70 5.34 -3.67 10.22
N GLN A 71 4.48 -2.79 9.71
CA GLN A 71 4.72 -1.35 9.75
C GLN A 71 4.76 -0.82 11.19
N ASP A 72 3.81 -1.21 12.04
CA ASP A 72 3.79 -0.83 13.46
C ASP A 72 5.10 -1.24 14.14
N ALA A 73 5.60 -2.46 13.87
CA ALA A 73 6.88 -2.93 14.44
C ALA A 73 8.11 -2.21 13.88
N ILE A 74 8.06 -1.74 12.63
CA ILE A 74 9.11 -0.90 12.05
C ILE A 74 9.07 0.47 12.71
N ASP A 75 7.89 1.08 12.83
CA ASP A 75 7.71 2.41 13.42
C ASP A 75 8.18 2.42 14.88
N ASP A 76 7.79 1.43 15.69
CA ASP A 76 8.27 1.25 17.07
C ASP A 76 9.81 1.19 17.13
N ALA A 77 10.44 0.43 16.23
CA ALA A 77 11.89 0.31 16.20
C ALA A 77 12.59 1.60 15.73
N LEU A 78 11.96 2.36 14.83
CA LEU A 78 12.48 3.67 14.41
C LEU A 78 12.36 4.70 15.53
N GLU A 79 11.29 4.65 16.34
CA GLU A 79 11.15 5.48 17.55
C GLU A 79 12.25 5.15 18.59
N ASP A 80 12.51 3.85 18.83
CA ASP A 80 13.60 3.42 19.72
C ASP A 80 14.99 3.93 19.27
N LEU A 81 15.21 4.06 17.96
CA LEU A 81 16.46 4.60 17.40
C LEU A 81 16.59 6.11 17.61
N GLU A 82 15.50 6.87 17.50
CA GLU A 82 15.48 8.32 17.76
C GLU A 82 15.83 8.66 19.22
N ASP A 83 15.53 7.75 20.15
CA ASP A 83 15.85 7.90 21.57
C ASP A 83 17.34 7.69 21.90
N LEU A 84 18.19 7.30 20.93
CA LEU A 84 19.61 7.02 21.16
C LEU A 84 20.51 8.26 21.29
N ASP A 85 19.98 9.49 21.13
CA ASP A 85 20.74 10.76 21.16
C ASP A 85 21.93 10.77 20.18
N LEU A 86 21.75 10.11 19.03
CA LEU A 86 22.66 10.11 17.88
C LEU A 86 22.06 10.94 16.76
N ASP A 87 22.89 11.46 15.85
CA ASP A 87 22.36 12.13 14.66
C ASP A 87 21.89 11.14 13.58
N ASP A 88 21.06 11.61 12.65
CA ASP A 88 20.45 10.78 11.61
C ASP A 88 21.48 10.12 10.69
N ASP A 89 22.65 10.76 10.48
CA ASP A 89 23.73 10.23 9.65
C ASP A 89 24.46 9.08 10.37
N GLU A 90 24.71 9.21 11.69
CA GLU A 90 25.29 8.15 12.54
C GLU A 90 24.37 6.92 12.61
N ILE A 91 23.07 7.14 12.78
CA ILE A 91 22.06 6.06 12.78
C ILE A 91 22.01 5.40 11.39
N GLY A 92 21.96 6.21 10.32
CA GLY A 92 21.96 5.71 8.95
C GLY A 92 23.19 4.87 8.63
N GLU A 93 24.40 5.32 9.01
CA GLU A 93 25.65 4.57 8.83
C GLU A 93 25.62 3.24 9.60
N ALA A 94 25.13 3.23 10.83
CA ALA A 94 24.98 2.01 11.62
C ALA A 94 24.00 0.99 10.99
N LEU A 95 22.95 1.47 10.31
CA LEU A 95 21.96 0.64 9.62
C LEU A 95 22.43 0.06 8.28
N VAL A 96 23.68 0.30 7.84
CA VAL A 96 24.17 -0.18 6.53
C VAL A 96 24.09 -1.70 6.35
N TRP A 97 24.17 -2.47 7.44
CA TRP A 97 24.03 -3.94 7.42
C TRP A 97 22.59 -4.43 7.59
N HIS A 98 21.65 -3.51 7.81
CA HIS A 98 20.21 -3.73 8.00
C HIS A 98 19.43 -3.00 6.91
N SER A 99 19.68 -3.34 5.64
CA SER A 99 19.17 -2.59 4.49
C SER A 99 17.65 -2.38 4.50
N SER A 100 16.87 -3.35 4.99
CA SER A 100 15.41 -3.21 5.11
C SER A 100 14.96 -2.15 6.13
N PHE A 101 15.76 -1.92 7.18
CA PHE A 101 15.53 -0.85 8.15
C PHE A 101 16.10 0.47 7.67
N ARG A 102 17.23 0.44 6.95
CA ARG A 102 17.79 1.65 6.36
C ARG A 102 16.81 2.31 5.37
N ASP A 103 16.19 1.53 4.50
CA ASP A 103 15.18 2.05 3.56
C ASP A 103 13.99 2.71 4.31
N ALA A 104 13.61 2.16 5.47
CA ALA A 104 12.54 2.72 6.30
C ALA A 104 12.98 3.99 7.06
N TRP A 105 14.22 4.01 7.55
CA TRP A 105 14.83 5.17 8.20
C TRP A 105 14.96 6.36 7.24
N ASP A 106 15.54 6.12 6.05
CA ASP A 106 15.72 7.13 5.00
C ASP A 106 14.38 7.69 4.48
N ALA A 107 13.28 6.94 4.62
CA ALA A 107 11.94 7.40 4.26
C ALA A 107 11.27 8.26 5.35
N LYS A 108 11.75 8.18 6.60
CA LYS A 108 11.24 8.92 7.76
C LYS A 108 11.97 10.26 7.96
N SER A 109 13.29 10.28 7.73
CA SER A 109 14.18 11.46 7.80
C SER A 109 13.93 12.48 6.67
#